data_AF-A0A917JP72-F1
#
_entry.id   AF-A0A917JP72-F1
#
_cell.length_a   1.000
_cell.length_b   1.000
_cell.length_c   1.000
_cell.angle_alpha   90.00
_cell.angle_beta   90.00
_cell.angle_gamma   90.00
#
_symmetry.space_group_name_H-M   'P 1'
#
loop_
_entity.id
_entity.type
_entity.pdbx_description
1 polymer ?
#
loop_
_entity_poly.entity_id
_entity_poly.type
_entity_poly.pdbx_seq_one_letter_code
_entity_poly.pdbx_strand_id
1 'polypeptide(L)'
;MALTCFSAVASQNIVILSGTPGDYISQGKTNVYSDIQLLSTNKNGVSFTFSNEKEEMMSADFIAPGHQMLQKGVYDFASRFPFQEDFQPGMNISGAGRGCNQLGGKYIVRDVHYDTNGNLKDLAVDFIQYCENRTAYLTGTLRYNSLEPIYFLEK
;
A
#
# COMPACT_ATOMS: atom_id res chain seq x y z
N MET A 1 -27.46 -19.21 -30.99
CA MET A 1 -26.43 -19.54 -29.98
C MET A 1 -25.62 -18.27 -29.75
N ALA A 2 -25.94 -17.50 -28.71
CA ALA A 2 -25.27 -16.23 -28.45
C ALA A 2 -23.95 -16.52 -27.73
N LEU A 3 -22.84 -16.10 -28.32
CA LEU A 3 -21.52 -16.17 -27.72
C LEU A 3 -21.38 -14.95 -26.79
N THR A 4 -21.48 -15.14 -25.49
CA THR A 4 -21.09 -14.13 -24.50
C THR A 4 -19.57 -14.02 -24.49
N CYS A 5 -19.04 -12.86 -24.89
CA CYS A 5 -17.64 -12.53 -24.75
C CYS A 5 -17.38 -12.10 -23.30
N PHE A 6 -16.54 -12.85 -22.58
CA PHE A 6 -16.03 -12.41 -21.28
C PHE A 6 -14.75 -11.60 -21.53
N SER A 7 -14.72 -10.33 -21.12
CA SER A 7 -13.48 -9.57 -21.09
C SER A 7 -12.61 -10.10 -19.95
N ALA A 8 -11.40 -10.54 -20.27
CA ALA A 8 -10.41 -10.86 -19.25
C ALA A 8 -9.94 -9.56 -18.57
N VAL A 9 -10.04 -9.48 -17.24
CA VAL A 9 -9.40 -8.43 -16.46
C VAL A 9 -7.90 -8.69 -16.50
N ALA A 10 -7.11 -7.71 -16.92
CA ALA A 10 -5.66 -7.81 -16.87
C ALA A 10 -5.16 -7.55 -15.45
N SER A 11 -4.16 -8.34 -15.03
CA SER A 11 -3.46 -8.11 -13.76
C SER A 11 -2.80 -6.73 -13.75
N GLN A 12 -3.00 -5.99 -12.67
CA GLN A 12 -2.51 -4.63 -12.48
C GLN A 12 -1.23 -4.63 -11.62
N ASN A 13 -0.26 -3.84 -12.07
CA ASN A 13 0.91 -3.42 -11.31
C ASN A 13 0.92 -1.89 -11.28
N ILE A 14 0.25 -1.32 -10.27
CA ILE A 14 0.07 0.13 -10.16
C ILE A 14 0.03 0.56 -8.70
N VAL A 15 0.71 1.68 -8.41
CA VAL A 15 0.50 2.43 -7.17
C VAL A 15 -0.05 3.79 -7.53
N ILE A 16 -1.13 4.20 -6.87
CA ILE A 16 -1.65 5.56 -6.94
C ILE A 16 -1.53 6.17 -5.55
N LEU A 17 -0.86 7.31 -5.46
CA LEU A 17 -0.74 8.09 -4.24
C LEU A 17 -1.47 9.42 -4.46
N SER A 18 -2.40 9.78 -3.58
CA SER A 18 -3.14 11.04 -3.66
C SER A 18 -3.27 11.67 -2.29
N GLY A 19 -2.76 12.89 -2.11
CA GLY A 19 -2.91 13.60 -0.84
C GLY A 19 -3.79 14.82 -0.93
N THR A 20 -4.44 15.12 0.20
CA THR A 20 -5.13 16.40 0.39
C THR A 20 -4.14 17.57 0.40
N PRO A 21 -4.58 18.82 0.14
CA PRO A 21 -3.73 20.00 0.32
C PRO A 21 -3.03 20.00 1.68
N GLY A 22 -1.71 20.15 1.69
CA GLY A 22 -0.88 20.11 2.90
C GLY A 22 -0.40 18.72 3.33
N ASP A 23 -0.78 17.65 2.62
CA ASP A 23 -0.19 16.33 2.81
C ASP A 23 1.33 16.38 2.56
N TYR A 24 2.10 15.86 3.50
CA TYR A 24 3.56 15.98 3.47
C TYR A 24 4.18 15.07 2.41
N ILE A 25 3.61 13.89 2.17
CA ILE A 25 4.21 12.87 1.32
C ILE A 25 3.99 13.14 -0.15
N SER A 26 2.73 13.35 -0.57
CA SER A 26 2.40 13.66 -1.97
C SER A 26 2.51 15.15 -2.30
N GLN A 27 2.61 16.02 -1.27
CA GLN A 27 2.55 17.47 -1.41
C GLN A 27 1.22 17.97 -1.99
N GLY A 28 0.12 17.28 -1.68
CA GLY A 28 -1.22 17.60 -2.18
C GLY A 28 -1.41 17.27 -3.66
N LYS A 29 -0.65 16.30 -4.18
CA LYS A 29 -0.71 15.86 -5.59
C LYS A 29 -1.21 14.43 -5.69
N THR A 30 -1.67 14.07 -6.88
CA THR A 30 -1.85 12.68 -7.28
C THR A 30 -0.69 12.25 -8.17
N ASN A 31 -0.03 11.15 -7.81
CA ASN A 31 1.03 10.54 -8.59
C ASN A 31 0.69 9.06 -8.84
N VAL A 32 1.08 8.58 -10.02
CA VAL A 32 0.92 7.18 -10.44
C VAL A 32 2.30 6.59 -10.66
N TYR A 33 2.50 5.37 -10.18
CA TYR A 33 3.74 4.62 -10.26
C TYR A 33 3.45 3.25 -10.87
N SER A 34 4.30 2.81 -11.79
CA SER A 34 4.07 1.59 -12.60
C SER A 34 5.26 0.63 -12.59
N ASP A 35 6.46 1.11 -12.23
CA ASP A 35 7.60 0.24 -11.92
C ASP A 35 7.55 -0.09 -10.43
N ILE A 36 7.17 -1.32 -10.09
CA ILE A 36 6.93 -1.79 -8.72
C ILE A 36 7.76 -3.02 -8.47
N GLN A 37 8.49 -3.01 -7.35
CA GLN A 37 9.36 -4.09 -6.95
C GLN A 37 9.01 -4.51 -5.52
N LEU A 38 8.73 -5.80 -5.35
CA LEU A 38 8.59 -6.41 -4.04
C LEU A 38 9.97 -6.55 -3.43
N LEU A 39 10.13 -6.02 -2.22
CA LEU A 39 11.24 -6.26 -1.33
C LEU A 39 10.82 -7.26 -0.25
N SER A 40 11.76 -8.11 0.18
CA SER A 40 11.55 -8.97 1.33
C SER A 40 11.58 -8.14 2.62
N THR A 41 10.72 -8.49 3.59
CA THR A 41 10.84 -7.96 4.96
C THR A 41 11.23 -9.08 5.92
N ASN A 42 11.95 -8.71 6.97
CA ASN A 42 12.47 -9.66 7.95
C ASN A 42 11.41 -10.15 8.97
N LYS A 43 10.15 -9.70 8.87
CA LYS A 43 9.12 -9.91 9.91
C LYS A 43 7.75 -10.34 9.35
N ASN A 44 7.71 -11.08 8.24
CA ASN A 44 6.47 -11.47 7.52
C ASN A 44 5.60 -10.30 7.03
N GLY A 45 6.08 -9.06 7.13
CA GLY A 45 5.51 -7.92 6.41
C GLY A 45 5.86 -7.95 4.93
N VAL A 46 5.31 -7.01 4.18
CA VAL A 46 5.63 -6.77 2.77
C VAL A 46 6.19 -5.37 2.63
N SER A 47 7.24 -5.22 1.83
CA SER A 47 7.84 -3.93 1.51
C SER A 47 7.91 -3.80 0.00
N PHE A 48 7.58 -2.63 -0.52
CA PHE A 48 7.65 -2.34 -1.94
C PHE A 48 8.48 -1.09 -2.15
N THR A 49 9.28 -1.09 -3.21
CA THR A 49 9.76 0.13 -3.85
C THR A 49 9.03 0.33 -5.15
N PHE A 50 8.78 1.58 -5.50
CA PHE A 50 8.13 1.89 -6.75
C PHE A 50 8.55 3.26 -7.28
N SER A 51 8.58 3.38 -8.61
CA SER A 51 9.01 4.58 -9.31
C SER A 51 8.03 4.98 -10.41
N ASN A 52 8.05 6.26 -10.77
CA ASN A 52 7.26 6.81 -11.87
C ASN A 52 8.17 7.28 -13.02
N GLU A 53 7.54 7.79 -14.08
CA GLU A 53 8.23 8.25 -15.30
C GLU A 53 9.26 9.37 -15.07
N LYS A 54 9.17 10.04 -13.91
CA LYS A 54 10.09 11.11 -13.49
C LYS A 54 11.20 10.59 -12.57
N GLU A 55 11.33 9.28 -12.44
CA GLU A 55 12.27 8.57 -11.56
C GLU A 55 12.10 8.94 -10.07
N GLU A 56 10.92 9.44 -9.68
CA GLU A 56 10.61 9.67 -8.27
C GLU A 56 10.39 8.31 -7.59
N MET A 57 11.30 7.97 -6.68
CA MET A 57 11.25 6.72 -5.93
C MET A 57 10.52 6.88 -4.61
N MET A 58 9.63 5.94 -4.36
CA MET A 58 8.82 5.81 -3.17
C MET A 58 8.88 4.38 -2.64
N SER A 59 8.50 4.19 -1.38
CA SER A 59 8.36 2.90 -0.74
C SER A 59 7.06 2.80 0.04
N ALA A 60 6.58 1.57 0.21
CA ALA A 60 5.44 1.25 1.06
C ALA A 60 5.72 -0.04 1.85
N ASP A 61 5.54 0.03 3.16
CA ASP A 61 5.68 -1.09 4.08
C ASP A 61 4.34 -1.38 4.76
N PHE A 62 3.97 -2.66 4.86
CA PHE A 62 2.78 -3.12 5.58
C PHE A 62 3.11 -4.37 6.40
N ILE A 63 2.69 -4.40 7.66
CA ILE A 63 2.90 -5.57 8.54
C ILE A 63 1.68 -5.81 9.44
N ALA A 64 1.25 -7.06 9.52
CA ALA A 64 0.17 -7.47 10.41
C ALA A 64 0.61 -7.46 11.89
N PRO A 65 -0.36 -7.29 12.83
CA PRO A 65 -0.14 -7.58 14.24
C PRO A 65 0.49 -8.96 14.48
N GLY A 66 1.35 -9.04 15.49
CA GLY A 66 2.04 -10.25 15.90
C GLY A 66 3.06 -10.76 14.89
N HIS A 67 3.49 -9.92 13.93
CA HIS A 67 4.39 -10.30 12.83
C HIS A 67 3.86 -11.51 12.03
N GLN A 68 2.55 -11.60 11.88
CA GLN A 68 1.91 -12.63 11.06
C GLN A 68 2.02 -12.27 9.57
N MET A 69 1.85 -13.26 8.69
CA MET A 69 1.65 -12.98 7.28
C MET A 69 0.39 -12.12 7.09
N LEU A 70 0.42 -11.18 6.15
CA LEU A 70 -0.78 -10.41 5.82
C LEU A 70 -1.89 -11.34 5.34
N GLN A 71 -3.11 -11.01 5.72
CA GLN A 71 -4.33 -11.70 5.33
C GLN A 71 -5.31 -10.66 4.80
N LYS A 72 -6.29 -11.10 4.00
CA LYS A 72 -7.39 -10.25 3.59
C LYS A 72 -8.12 -9.70 4.83
N GLY A 73 -8.32 -8.39 4.89
CA GLY A 73 -8.92 -7.77 6.06
C GLY A 73 -8.61 -6.28 6.22
N VAL A 74 -9.21 -5.70 7.26
CA VAL A 74 -9.01 -4.31 7.66
C VAL A 74 -7.99 -4.24 8.79
N TYR A 75 -7.02 -3.35 8.66
CA TYR A 75 -5.96 -3.09 9.61
C TYR A 75 -6.08 -1.63 10.06
N ASP A 76 -6.92 -1.41 11.06
CA ASP A 76 -7.16 -0.09 11.64
C ASP A 76 -6.08 0.28 12.67
N PHE A 77 -5.99 1.59 12.95
CA PHE A 77 -5.05 2.16 13.93
C PHE A 77 -3.60 1.75 13.65
N ALA A 78 -3.20 1.66 12.38
CA ALA A 78 -1.84 1.38 11.99
C ALA A 78 -0.92 2.52 12.46
N SER A 79 0.25 2.17 13.00
CA SER A 79 1.28 3.12 13.41
C SER A 79 2.57 2.91 12.62
N ARG A 80 3.56 3.79 12.85
CA ARG A 80 4.75 3.89 11.98
C ARG A 80 5.58 2.62 12.01
N PHE A 81 5.70 1.96 10.86
CA PHE A 81 6.70 0.90 10.69
C PHE A 81 8.14 1.45 10.69
N PRO A 82 9.13 0.80 11.34
CA PRO A 82 9.07 -0.44 12.14
C PRO A 82 8.95 -0.22 13.66
N PHE A 83 8.35 0.89 14.10
CA PHE A 83 8.27 1.32 15.51
C PHE A 83 6.90 1.05 16.16
N GLN A 84 5.99 0.37 15.46
CA GLN A 84 4.70 -0.05 16.01
C GLN A 84 4.87 -1.07 17.14
N GLU A 85 3.91 -1.08 18.06
CA GLU A 85 3.79 -2.14 19.07
C GLU A 85 3.53 -3.50 18.40
N ASP A 86 4.00 -4.60 19.01
CA ASP A 86 3.97 -5.93 18.38
C ASP A 86 2.55 -6.36 17.94
N PHE A 87 1.51 -6.02 18.70
CA PHE A 87 0.11 -6.38 18.39
C PHE A 87 -0.67 -5.26 17.69
N GLN A 88 0.03 -4.26 17.16
CA GLN A 88 -0.55 -3.19 16.36
C GLN A 88 -0.12 -3.36 14.89
N PRO A 89 -1.00 -3.08 13.91
CA PRO A 89 -0.59 -3.05 12.52
C PRO A 89 0.46 -1.95 12.29
N GLY A 90 1.45 -2.24 11.44
CA GLY A 90 2.47 -1.27 11.04
C GLY A 90 2.31 -0.87 9.59
N MET A 91 2.50 0.42 9.30
CA MET A 91 2.52 0.94 7.93
C MET A 91 3.54 2.06 7.80
N ASN A 92 4.14 2.23 6.62
CA ASN A 92 4.93 3.40 6.28
C ASN A 92 4.94 3.62 4.76
N ILE A 93 4.52 4.81 4.31
CA ILE A 93 4.74 5.28 2.94
C ILE A 93 5.68 6.49 3.00
N SER A 94 6.79 6.39 2.28
CA SER A 94 7.86 7.39 2.29
C SER A 94 8.61 7.40 0.96
N GLY A 95 9.41 8.42 0.71
CA GLY A 95 10.24 8.52 -0.49
C GLY A 95 10.49 9.95 -0.93
N ALA A 96 11.33 10.12 -1.96
CA ALA A 96 11.76 11.42 -2.46
C ALA A 96 12.22 12.40 -1.34
N GLY A 97 12.92 11.88 -0.32
CA GLY A 97 13.38 12.66 0.84
C GLY A 97 12.29 13.02 1.87
N ARG A 98 11.10 12.42 1.78
CA ARG A 98 9.94 12.69 2.65
C ARG A 98 9.55 11.41 3.39
N GLY A 99 9.28 11.54 4.69
CA GLY A 99 8.76 10.46 5.52
C GLY A 99 8.19 11.02 6.82
N CYS A 100 7.19 10.35 7.39
CA CYS A 100 6.67 10.76 8.69
C CYS A 100 7.61 10.30 9.82
N ASN A 101 7.76 11.12 10.86
CA ASN A 101 8.30 10.72 12.16
C ASN A 101 7.22 10.08 13.03
N GLN A 102 5.97 10.59 12.95
CA GLN A 102 4.79 9.98 13.57
C GLN A 102 3.76 9.64 12.49
N LEU A 103 3.19 8.44 12.58
CA LEU A 103 2.22 7.94 11.61
C LEU A 103 0.99 7.41 12.35
N GLY A 104 -0.17 7.87 11.91
CA GLY A 104 -1.45 7.23 12.16
C GLY A 104 -2.08 6.86 10.82
N GLY A 105 -2.72 5.70 10.74
CA GLY A 105 -3.32 5.27 9.48
C GLY A 105 -4.24 4.07 9.60
N LYS A 106 -4.74 3.65 8.45
CA LYS A 106 -5.45 2.38 8.25
C LYS A 106 -5.08 1.84 6.88
N TYR A 107 -5.07 0.53 6.74
CA TYR A 107 -5.00 -0.10 5.43
C TYR A 107 -5.94 -1.30 5.36
N ILE A 108 -6.38 -1.60 4.14
CA ILE A 108 -7.28 -2.70 3.84
C ILE A 108 -6.57 -3.58 2.83
N VAL A 109 -6.27 -4.81 3.22
CA VAL A 109 -5.84 -5.85 2.30
C VAL A 109 -7.09 -6.38 1.62
N ARG A 110 -7.27 -6.01 0.36
CA ARG A 110 -8.41 -6.44 -0.48
C ARG A 110 -8.25 -7.88 -0.93
N ASP A 111 -7.01 -8.25 -1.26
CA ASP A 111 -6.66 -9.58 -1.70
C ASP A 111 -5.17 -9.82 -1.48
N VAL A 112 -4.81 -11.08 -1.21
CA VAL A 112 -3.42 -11.49 -0.98
C VAL A 112 -3.28 -12.99 -1.19
N HIS A 113 -2.31 -13.38 -2.01
CA HIS A 113 -1.93 -14.79 -2.20
C HIS A 113 -0.43 -15.01 -2.07
N TYR A 114 -0.10 -16.17 -1.52
CA TYR A 114 1.28 -16.65 -1.36
C TYR A 114 1.46 -17.97 -2.09
N ASP A 115 2.68 -18.24 -2.56
CA ASP A 115 3.04 -19.57 -3.05
C ASP A 115 3.25 -20.58 -1.90
N THR A 116 3.55 -21.83 -2.25
CA THR A 116 3.78 -22.90 -1.28
C THR A 116 4.99 -22.68 -0.39
N ASN A 117 5.90 -21.77 -0.77
CA ASN A 117 7.09 -21.41 0.01
C ASN A 117 6.84 -20.14 0.86
N GLY A 118 5.64 -19.58 0.82
CA GLY A 118 5.28 -18.35 1.54
C GLY A 118 5.69 -17.06 0.83
N ASN A 119 6.13 -17.11 -0.43
CA ASN A 119 6.45 -15.89 -1.19
C ASN A 119 5.17 -15.23 -1.68
N LEU A 120 5.10 -13.90 -1.58
CA LEU A 120 3.97 -13.12 -2.06
C LEU A 120 3.86 -13.23 -3.59
N LYS A 121 2.67 -13.58 -4.09
CA LYS A 121 2.37 -13.70 -5.53
C LYS A 121 1.59 -12.49 -6.04
N ASP A 122 0.59 -12.09 -5.28
CA ASP A 122 -0.22 -10.93 -5.55
C ASP A 122 -0.63 -10.24 -4.24
N LEU A 123 -0.95 -8.96 -4.37
CA LEU A 123 -1.41 -8.14 -3.27
C LEU A 123 -2.23 -6.96 -3.78
N ALA A 124 -3.34 -6.70 -3.11
CA ALA A 124 -4.10 -5.46 -3.25
C ALA A 124 -4.30 -4.80 -1.89
N VAL A 125 -3.78 -3.59 -1.74
CA VAL A 125 -3.94 -2.78 -0.52
C VAL A 125 -4.47 -1.40 -0.87
N ASP A 126 -5.47 -0.95 -0.14
CA ASP A 126 -5.86 0.46 -0.10
C ASP A 126 -5.55 1.03 1.29
N PHE A 127 -5.08 2.26 1.38
CA PHE A 127 -4.61 2.81 2.65
C PHE A 127 -4.81 4.31 2.80
N ILE A 128 -4.77 4.77 4.05
CA ILE A 128 -4.73 6.17 4.44
C ILE A 128 -3.60 6.37 5.46
N GLN A 129 -2.77 7.38 5.22
CA GLN A 129 -1.66 7.78 6.09
C GLN A 129 -1.78 9.24 6.50
N TYR A 130 -1.61 9.50 7.80
CA TYR A 130 -1.46 10.82 8.40
C TYR A 130 -0.05 10.96 8.96
N CYS A 131 0.66 12.02 8.58
CA CYS A 131 1.95 12.37 9.20
C CYS A 131 1.75 13.35 10.37
N GLU A 132 2.55 13.21 11.43
CA GLU A 132 2.69 14.18 12.54
C GLU A 132 1.36 14.56 13.22
N ASN A 133 0.42 13.61 13.35
CA ASN A 133 -0.95 13.82 13.88
C ASN A 133 -1.72 14.96 13.19
N ARG A 134 -1.39 15.24 11.93
CA ARG A 134 -2.06 16.26 11.12
C ARG A 134 -3.38 15.76 10.58
N THR A 135 -4.23 16.68 10.15
CA THR A 135 -5.51 16.38 9.49
C THR A 135 -5.38 16.15 7.99
N ALA A 136 -4.32 16.69 7.37
CA ALA A 136 -3.99 16.40 5.98
C ALA A 136 -3.46 14.98 5.86
N TYR A 137 -3.89 14.26 4.82
CA TYR A 137 -3.60 12.84 4.65
C TYR A 137 -3.25 12.49 3.22
N LEU A 138 -2.53 11.38 3.12
CA LEU A 138 -2.30 10.62 1.91
C LEU A 138 -3.29 9.47 1.87
N THR A 139 -3.96 9.27 0.74
CA THR A 139 -4.56 7.98 0.38
C THR A 139 -3.68 7.29 -0.64
N GLY A 140 -3.77 5.97 -0.69
CA GLY A 140 -3.19 5.24 -1.79
C GLY A 140 -3.80 3.89 -2.04
N THR A 141 -3.49 3.39 -3.22
CA THR A 141 -3.89 2.10 -3.74
C THR A 141 -2.63 1.45 -4.29
N LEU A 142 -2.30 0.26 -3.79
CA LEU A 142 -1.25 -0.60 -4.31
C LEU A 142 -1.91 -1.85 -4.88
N ARG A 143 -1.62 -2.12 -6.15
CA ARG A 143 -1.94 -3.39 -6.82
C ARG A 143 -0.62 -3.96 -7.33
N TYR A 144 -0.29 -5.15 -6.84
CA TYR A 144 0.86 -5.93 -7.28
C TYR A 144 0.34 -7.26 -7.80
N ASN A 145 0.54 -7.51 -9.10
CA ASN A 145 -0.01 -8.66 -9.84
C ASN A 145 -1.50 -8.94 -9.56
N SER A 146 -2.30 -7.90 -9.35
CA SER A 146 -3.65 -8.06 -8.80
C SER A 146 -4.75 -7.79 -9.82
N LEU A 147 -5.82 -8.58 -9.76
CA LEU A 147 -7.06 -8.36 -10.51
C LEU A 147 -8.08 -7.49 -9.77
N GLU A 148 -7.81 -7.15 -8.50
CA GLU A 148 -8.73 -6.36 -7.68
C GLU A 148 -8.95 -4.97 -8.28
N PRO A 149 -10.21 -4.56 -8.50
CA PRO A 149 -10.52 -3.22 -8.98
C PRO A 149 -9.98 -2.13 -8.05
N ILE A 150 -9.68 -0.97 -8.61
CA ILE A 150 -9.28 0.20 -7.84
C ILE A 150 -10.54 0.90 -7.33
N TYR A 151 -10.67 0.94 -6.00
CA TYR A 151 -11.66 1.75 -5.31
C TYR A 151 -10.91 2.83 -4.56
N PHE A 152 -11.22 4.10 -4.81
CA PHE A 152 -10.68 5.17 -4.01
C PHE A 152 -11.36 5.14 -2.64
N LEU A 153 -10.57 5.00 -1.57
CA LEU A 153 -11.09 5.12 -0.22
C LEU A 153 -11.55 6.57 0.01
N GLU A 154 -12.86 6.74 0.05
CA GLU A 154 -13.45 7.90 0.71
C GLU A 154 -13.28 7.72 2.23
N LYS A 155 -13.08 8.83 2.94
CA LYS A 155 -12.63 8.86 4.34
C LYS A 155 -13.48 7.99 5.28
#